data_AF-A0A9E0TRU4-F1
#
_entry.id   AF-A0A9E0TRU4-F1
#
_cell.length_a   1.000
_cell.length_b   1.000
_cell.length_c   1.000
_cell.angle_alpha   90.00
_cell.angle_beta   90.00
_cell.angle_gamma   90.00
#
_symmetry.space_group_name_H-M   'P 1'
#
loop_
_entity.id
_entity.type
_entity.pdbx_description
1 polymer ?
#
loop_
_entity_poly.entity_id
_entity_poly.type
_entity_poly.pdbx_seq_one_letter_code
_entity_poly.pdbx_strand_id
1 'polypeptide(L)'
;MNNVTDEAALNSFTAQVGAIVARFFRQNGQNVPDTALTAGFAARLWQLIGERGLPPSLAWGEQGEAVEMEAEVAGPLVARVLGGLPEDGLWATAARQLVKACFQPEFKKCRDSYREVEADGTCRRQQLKKALGRVSGSHCVDCPYWQGLTPEQHGKLLAKAWVGDVGELERHREVFLPEDFRALRRWVRERAR
;
A
#
# COMPACT_ATOMS: atom_id res chain seq x y z
N MET A 1 -26.30 -6.45 17.73
CA MET A 1 -25.44 -5.26 17.93
C MET A 1 -24.17 -5.25 17.07
N ASN A 2 -23.91 -6.24 16.21
CA ASN A 2 -22.69 -6.31 15.39
C ASN A 2 -22.76 -5.57 14.02
N ASN A 3 -23.94 -5.15 13.57
CA ASN A 3 -24.09 -4.58 12.21
C ASN A 3 -23.60 -3.14 12.09
N VAL A 4 -23.80 -2.31 13.12
CA VAL A 4 -23.46 -0.88 13.06
C VAL A 4 -21.94 -0.67 13.07
N THR A 5 -21.20 -1.51 13.80
CA THR A 5 -19.73 -1.46 13.84
C THR A 5 -19.09 -1.91 12.52
N ASP A 6 -19.73 -2.87 11.83
CA ASP A 6 -19.21 -3.37 10.55
C ASP A 6 -19.50 -2.39 9.40
N GLU A 7 -20.66 -1.75 9.40
CA GLU A 7 -21.01 -0.70 8.44
C GLU A 7 -20.10 0.53 8.55
N ALA A 8 -19.84 1.01 9.78
CA ALA A 8 -18.91 2.11 10.01
C ALA A 8 -17.47 1.75 9.56
N ALA A 9 -17.05 0.50 9.79
CA ALA A 9 -15.75 0.02 9.37
C ALA A 9 -15.63 -0.07 7.84
N LEU A 10 -16.66 -0.59 7.16
CA LEU A 10 -16.74 -0.63 5.70
C LEU A 10 -16.70 0.78 5.10
N ASN A 11 -17.42 1.74 5.67
CA ASN A 11 -17.42 3.13 5.18
C ASN A 11 -16.05 3.78 5.31
N SER A 12 -15.38 3.60 6.46
CA SER A 12 -14.02 4.08 6.69
C SER A 12 -13.02 3.44 5.72
N PHE A 13 -13.10 2.12 5.54
CA PHE A 13 -12.26 1.38 4.61
C PHE A 13 -12.45 1.85 3.16
N THR A 14 -13.71 2.01 2.74
CA THR A 14 -14.08 2.48 1.41
C THR A 14 -13.55 3.88 1.14
N ALA A 15 -13.65 4.78 2.11
CA ALA A 15 -13.09 6.13 2.00
C ALA A 15 -11.56 6.11 1.83
N GLN A 16 -10.85 5.26 2.59
CA GLN A 16 -9.39 5.14 2.49
C GLN A 16 -8.94 4.57 1.13
N VAL A 17 -9.56 3.47 0.69
CA VAL A 17 -9.28 2.88 -0.62
C VAL A 17 -9.58 3.88 -1.73
N GLY A 18 -10.69 4.62 -1.62
CA GLY A 18 -11.06 5.64 -2.59
C GLY A 18 -10.05 6.79 -2.68
N ALA A 19 -9.55 7.28 -1.55
CA ALA A 19 -8.50 8.31 -1.53
C ALA A 19 -7.21 7.83 -2.22
N ILE A 20 -6.78 6.60 -1.93
CA ILE A 20 -5.59 5.99 -2.53
C ILE A 20 -5.74 5.85 -4.05
N VAL A 21 -6.87 5.33 -4.52
CA VAL A 21 -7.15 5.17 -5.96
C VAL A 21 -7.21 6.54 -6.64
N ALA A 22 -7.90 7.51 -6.05
CA ALA A 22 -8.02 8.85 -6.60
C ALA A 22 -6.66 9.54 -6.75
N ARG A 23 -5.77 9.47 -5.73
CA ARG A 23 -4.40 9.97 -5.87
C ARG A 23 -3.64 9.20 -6.94
N PHE A 24 -3.70 7.87 -6.90
CA PHE A 24 -2.91 7.04 -7.81
C PHE A 24 -3.25 7.30 -9.28
N PHE A 25 -4.52 7.56 -9.61
CA PHE A 25 -4.91 7.96 -10.96
C PHE A 25 -4.40 9.38 -11.30
N ARG A 26 -4.58 10.34 -10.38
CA ARG A 26 -4.13 11.73 -10.57
C ARG A 26 -2.62 11.84 -10.79
N GLN A 27 -1.82 11.13 -9.99
CA GLN A 27 -0.35 11.17 -10.12
C GLN A 27 0.14 10.53 -11.43
N ASN A 28 -0.67 9.66 -12.05
CA ASN A 28 -0.40 9.06 -13.36
C ASN A 28 -1.08 9.84 -14.51
N GLY A 29 -1.53 11.07 -14.27
CA GLY A 29 -2.13 11.95 -15.28
C GLY A 29 -3.47 11.45 -15.81
N GLN A 30 -4.15 10.57 -15.08
CA GLN A 30 -5.46 10.06 -15.44
C GLN A 30 -6.57 10.79 -14.67
N ASN A 31 -7.78 10.78 -15.22
CA ASN A 31 -8.96 11.24 -14.53
C ASN A 31 -9.22 10.37 -13.28
N VAL A 32 -9.67 11.01 -12.20
CA VAL A 32 -10.11 10.28 -11.00
C VAL A 32 -11.30 9.40 -11.40
N PRO A 33 -11.28 8.09 -11.05
CA PRO A 33 -12.40 7.21 -11.39
C PRO A 33 -13.70 7.62 -10.71
N ASP A 34 -14.81 7.21 -11.32
CA ASP A 34 -16.14 7.40 -10.75
C ASP A 34 -16.25 6.82 -9.33
N THR A 35 -17.02 7.50 -8.48
CA THR A 35 -17.15 7.14 -7.06
C THR A 35 -17.85 5.79 -6.89
N ALA A 36 -18.83 5.44 -7.73
CA ALA A 36 -19.51 4.15 -7.68
C ALA A 36 -18.58 3.01 -8.11
N LEU A 37 -17.77 3.23 -9.15
CA LEU A 37 -16.74 2.26 -9.55
C LEU A 37 -15.73 2.00 -8.43
N THR A 38 -15.26 3.07 -7.80
CA THR A 38 -14.29 3.00 -6.70
C THR A 38 -14.89 2.35 -5.45
N ALA A 39 -16.15 2.65 -5.12
CA ALA A 39 -16.88 2.00 -4.04
C ALA A 39 -17.07 0.50 -4.31
N GLY A 40 -17.41 0.11 -5.53
CA GLY A 40 -17.52 -1.30 -5.93
C GLY A 40 -16.18 -2.04 -5.81
N PHE A 41 -15.08 -1.40 -6.22
CA PHE A 41 -13.73 -1.93 -6.04
C PHE A 41 -13.38 -2.15 -4.55
N ALA A 42 -13.65 -1.16 -3.71
CA ALA A 42 -13.39 -1.24 -2.27
C ALA A 42 -14.27 -2.30 -1.59
N ALA A 43 -15.55 -2.39 -1.96
CA ALA A 43 -16.48 -3.39 -1.43
C ALA A 43 -16.04 -4.82 -1.75
N ARG A 44 -15.51 -5.09 -2.95
CA ARG A 44 -14.97 -6.42 -3.29
C ARG A 44 -13.71 -6.75 -2.50
N LEU A 45 -12.83 -5.77 -2.27
CA LEU A 45 -11.67 -5.96 -1.40
C LEU A 45 -12.09 -6.20 0.07
N TRP A 46 -13.10 -5.49 0.57
CA TRP A 46 -13.70 -5.73 1.88
C TRP A 46 -14.28 -7.14 2.00
N GLN A 47 -15.03 -7.58 0.99
CA GLN A 47 -15.59 -8.93 0.94
C GLN A 47 -14.48 -9.98 1.04
N LEU A 48 -13.37 -9.81 0.32
CA LEU A 48 -12.21 -10.71 0.43
C LEU A 48 -11.65 -10.76 1.85
N ILE A 49 -11.59 -9.62 2.54
CA ILE A 49 -11.14 -9.56 3.94
C ILE A 49 -12.10 -10.35 4.84
N GLY A 50 -13.41 -10.19 4.67
CA GLY A 50 -14.42 -10.93 5.44
C GLY A 50 -14.36 -12.44 5.21
N GLU A 51 -14.11 -12.89 3.98
CA GLU A 51 -14.04 -14.32 3.64
C GLU A 51 -12.75 -15.01 4.09
N ARG A 52 -11.60 -14.33 3.97
CA ARG A 52 -10.28 -14.93 4.22
C ARG A 52 -9.74 -14.61 5.60
N GLY A 53 -10.24 -13.57 6.24
CA GLY A 53 -9.58 -12.93 7.37
C GLY A 53 -8.34 -12.14 6.94
N LEU A 54 -7.87 -11.29 7.84
CA LEU A 54 -6.57 -10.64 7.72
C LEU A 54 -5.49 -11.54 8.33
N PRO A 55 -4.23 -11.48 7.84
CA PRO A 55 -3.11 -12.13 8.51
C PRO A 55 -3.00 -11.64 9.96
N PRO A 56 -2.72 -12.52 10.94
CA PRO A 56 -2.61 -12.11 12.33
C PRO A 56 -1.46 -11.11 12.52
N SER A 57 -1.66 -10.14 13.42
CA SER A 57 -0.59 -9.24 13.86
C SER A 57 0.50 -10.01 14.61
N LEU A 58 1.77 -9.58 14.46
CA LEU A 58 2.88 -10.17 15.20
C LEU A 58 2.85 -9.76 16.69
N ALA A 59 3.03 -10.72 17.59
CA ALA A 59 3.22 -10.48 19.01
C ALA A 59 4.53 -9.71 19.28
N TRP A 60 4.69 -9.10 20.46
CA TRP A 60 5.80 -8.17 20.78
C TRP A 60 7.20 -8.72 20.42
N GLY A 61 7.50 -9.98 20.73
CA GLY A 61 8.79 -10.62 20.45
C GLY A 61 8.95 -11.26 19.07
N GLU A 62 7.88 -11.39 18.29
CA GLU A 62 7.94 -12.06 16.98
C GLU A 62 8.53 -11.15 15.92
N GLN A 63 9.27 -11.75 14.98
CA GLN A 63 9.87 -11.06 13.84
C GLN A 63 9.05 -11.20 12.56
N GLY A 64 8.31 -12.30 12.40
CA GLY A 64 7.71 -12.69 11.12
C GLY A 64 8.73 -13.01 10.05
N GLU A 65 8.25 -13.49 8.90
CA GLU A 65 9.07 -13.78 7.73
C GLU A 65 8.71 -12.84 6.59
N ALA A 66 9.72 -12.34 5.89
CA ALA A 66 9.54 -11.47 4.73
C ALA A 66 9.18 -12.29 3.48
N VAL A 67 8.07 -13.03 3.54
CA VAL A 67 7.54 -13.83 2.43
C VAL A 67 6.83 -12.92 1.45
N GLU A 68 7.20 -12.99 0.18
CA GLU A 68 6.45 -12.33 -0.88
C GLU A 68 5.22 -13.16 -1.23
N MET A 69 4.07 -12.51 -1.42
CA MET A 69 2.90 -13.20 -1.93
C MET A 69 3.15 -13.58 -3.38
N GLU A 70 3.22 -14.89 -3.63
CA GLU A 70 3.40 -15.49 -4.95
C GLU A 70 2.29 -15.05 -5.92
N ALA A 71 2.64 -14.99 -7.20
CA ALA A 71 1.75 -14.50 -8.24
C ALA A 71 0.49 -15.38 -8.40
N GLU A 72 0.64 -16.69 -8.21
CA GLU A 72 -0.41 -17.71 -8.28
C GLU A 72 -1.43 -17.54 -7.14
N VAL A 73 -0.98 -17.02 -5.99
CA VAL A 73 -1.85 -16.70 -4.85
C VAL A 73 -2.52 -15.35 -5.05
N ALA A 74 -1.75 -14.34 -5.49
CA ALA A 74 -2.25 -12.98 -5.65
C ALA A 74 -3.22 -12.84 -6.83
N GLY A 75 -2.97 -13.53 -7.94
CA GLY A 75 -3.71 -13.39 -9.20
C GLY A 75 -5.23 -13.58 -9.05
N PRO A 76 -5.70 -14.70 -8.47
CA PRO A 76 -7.13 -14.92 -8.24
C PRO A 76 -7.76 -13.86 -7.33
N LEU A 77 -7.04 -13.38 -6.31
CA LEU A 77 -7.54 -12.31 -5.43
C LEU A 77 -7.67 -10.98 -6.17
N VAL A 78 -6.67 -10.65 -6.99
CA VAL A 78 -6.66 -9.45 -7.83
C VAL A 78 -7.83 -9.46 -8.82
N ALA A 79 -8.05 -10.58 -9.52
CA ALA A 79 -9.17 -10.72 -10.45
C ALA A 79 -10.53 -10.51 -9.76
N ARG A 80 -10.69 -11.05 -8.54
CA ARG A 80 -11.91 -10.83 -7.74
C ARG A 80 -12.12 -9.37 -7.36
N VAL A 81 -11.06 -8.64 -6.98
CA VAL A 81 -11.16 -7.19 -6.69
C VAL A 81 -11.49 -6.39 -7.95
N LEU A 82 -10.90 -6.75 -9.09
CA LEU A 82 -11.18 -6.07 -10.36
C LEU A 82 -12.64 -6.22 -10.77
N GLY A 83 -13.22 -7.42 -10.67
CA GLY A 83 -14.67 -7.63 -10.86
C GLY A 83 -15.22 -7.08 -12.18
N GLY A 84 -14.49 -7.29 -13.28
CA GLY A 84 -14.84 -6.80 -14.62
C GLY A 84 -14.20 -5.46 -15.00
N LEU A 85 -13.46 -4.82 -14.10
CA LEU A 85 -12.55 -3.71 -14.45
C LEU A 85 -11.39 -4.22 -15.33
N PRO A 86 -10.76 -3.34 -16.14
CA PRO A 86 -9.63 -3.72 -16.98
C PRO A 86 -8.53 -4.45 -16.20
N GLU A 87 -8.06 -5.56 -16.77
CA GLU A 87 -6.99 -6.41 -16.20
C GLU A 87 -5.59 -5.86 -16.47
N ASP A 88 -5.49 -4.79 -17.26
CA ASP A 88 -4.28 -4.04 -17.53
C ASP A 88 -4.32 -2.62 -16.94
N GLY A 89 -3.17 -1.94 -16.96
CA GLY A 89 -3.06 -0.54 -16.56
C GLY A 89 -3.16 -0.28 -15.06
N LEU A 90 -3.79 0.86 -14.70
CA LEU A 90 -3.77 1.39 -13.33
C LEU A 90 -4.66 0.60 -12.38
N TRP A 91 -5.82 0.11 -12.83
CA TRP A 91 -6.71 -0.69 -11.99
C TRP A 91 -6.06 -1.99 -11.53
N ALA A 92 -5.47 -2.74 -12.46
CA ALA A 92 -4.72 -3.95 -12.15
C ALA A 92 -3.53 -3.69 -11.22
N THR A 93 -2.83 -2.58 -11.43
CA THR A 93 -1.72 -2.16 -10.57
C THR A 93 -2.18 -1.85 -9.15
N ALA A 94 -3.25 -1.06 -9.01
CA ALA A 94 -3.85 -0.70 -7.73
C ALA A 94 -4.38 -1.94 -7.00
N ALA A 95 -5.12 -2.81 -7.70
CA ALA A 95 -5.63 -4.07 -7.16
C ALA A 95 -4.50 -4.95 -6.60
N ARG A 96 -3.44 -5.18 -7.38
CA ARG A 96 -2.29 -6.00 -6.95
C ARG A 96 -1.66 -5.46 -5.67
N GLN A 97 -1.42 -4.16 -5.61
CA GLN A 97 -0.75 -3.55 -4.47
C GLN A 97 -1.66 -3.48 -3.24
N LEU A 98 -2.95 -3.20 -3.40
CA LEU A 98 -3.91 -3.17 -2.30
C LEU A 98 -4.21 -4.58 -1.75
N VAL A 99 -4.30 -5.59 -2.61
CA VAL A 99 -4.38 -7.00 -2.17
C VAL A 99 -3.15 -7.37 -1.34
N LYS A 100 -1.94 -7.05 -1.81
CA LYS A 100 -0.72 -7.28 -1.02
C LYS A 100 -0.74 -6.48 0.30
N ALA A 101 -1.20 -5.23 0.28
CA ALA A 101 -1.33 -4.39 1.46
C ALA A 101 -2.31 -4.96 2.51
N CYS A 102 -3.32 -5.72 2.12
CA CYS A 102 -4.26 -6.35 3.05
C CYS A 102 -3.78 -7.73 3.53
N PHE A 103 -3.16 -8.52 2.65
CA PHE A 103 -2.93 -9.95 2.90
C PHE A 103 -1.47 -10.37 3.02
N GLN A 104 -0.50 -9.48 2.79
CA GLN A 104 0.90 -9.80 3.04
C GLN A 104 1.18 -9.80 4.55
N PRO A 105 1.72 -10.89 5.12
CA PRO A 105 2.04 -10.97 6.54
C PRO A 105 2.96 -9.85 7.03
N GLU A 106 2.80 -9.49 8.29
CA GLU A 106 3.73 -8.57 8.95
C GLU A 106 5.11 -9.19 9.12
N PHE A 107 6.14 -8.34 9.05
CA PHE A 107 7.49 -8.66 9.50
C PHE A 107 8.16 -7.41 10.07
N LYS A 108 9.04 -7.58 11.07
CA LYS A 108 9.68 -6.49 11.83
C LYS A 108 11.14 -6.26 11.48
N LYS A 109 11.72 -7.05 10.57
CA LYS A 109 13.09 -6.83 10.11
C LYS A 109 13.10 -6.08 8.78
N CYS A 110 13.66 -4.87 8.79
CA CYS A 110 13.93 -4.18 7.53
C CYS A 110 15.01 -4.94 6.76
N ARG A 111 14.84 -5.07 5.44
CA ARG A 111 15.87 -5.64 4.55
C ARG A 111 16.87 -4.58 4.07
N ASP A 112 16.81 -3.37 4.61
CA ASP A 112 17.60 -2.20 4.21
C ASP A 112 17.58 -1.88 2.70
N SER A 113 16.60 -2.42 1.99
CA SER A 113 16.54 -2.33 0.53
C SER A 113 16.41 -0.89 -0.02
N TYR A 114 16.04 0.07 0.82
CA TYR A 114 16.04 1.51 0.50
C TYR A 114 17.44 2.11 0.31
N ARG A 115 18.47 1.35 0.71
CA ARG A 115 19.89 1.68 0.56
C ARG A 115 20.54 0.93 -0.62
N GLU A 116 19.79 0.08 -1.32
CA GLU A 116 20.32 -0.65 -2.50
C GLU A 116 20.61 0.35 -3.61
N VAL A 117 21.89 0.44 -3.98
CA VAL A 117 22.38 1.30 -5.05
C VAL A 117 22.81 0.42 -6.22
N GLU A 118 22.39 0.79 -7.43
CA GLU A 118 22.78 0.15 -8.68
C GLU A 118 24.23 0.52 -9.03
N ALA A 119 24.81 -0.16 -10.03
CA ALA A 119 26.20 0.08 -10.45
C ALA A 119 26.48 1.51 -10.92
N ASP A 120 25.45 2.23 -11.38
CA ASP A 120 25.51 3.63 -11.81
C ASP A 120 25.41 4.64 -10.65
N GLY A 121 25.35 4.15 -9.41
CA GLY A 121 25.23 5.00 -8.23
C GLY A 121 23.80 5.48 -7.95
N THR A 122 22.78 5.00 -8.66
CA THR A 122 21.38 5.38 -8.41
C THR A 122 20.64 4.38 -7.53
N CYS A 123 19.62 4.83 -6.80
CA CYS A 123 18.72 3.92 -6.08
C CYS A 123 17.37 3.80 -6.80
N ARG A 124 17.06 2.62 -7.34
CA ARG A 124 15.79 2.35 -8.05
C ARG A 124 14.54 2.68 -7.21
N ARG A 125 14.62 2.58 -5.89
CA ARG A 125 13.49 2.82 -4.97
C ARG A 125 13.25 4.31 -4.68
N GLN A 126 14.21 5.16 -5.02
CA GLN A 126 14.15 6.61 -4.85
C GLN A 126 13.82 7.33 -6.17
N GLN A 127 13.80 6.61 -7.29
CA GLN A 127 13.39 7.15 -8.59
C GLN A 127 11.91 7.53 -8.59
N LEU A 128 11.58 8.80 -8.84
CA LEU A 128 10.21 9.30 -8.90
C LEU A 128 9.33 8.49 -9.87
N LYS A 129 9.85 8.17 -11.06
CA LYS A 129 9.13 7.36 -12.07
C LYS A 129 8.68 5.99 -11.51
N LYS A 130 9.49 5.37 -10.65
CA LYS A 130 9.14 4.09 -10.02
C LYS A 130 8.11 4.26 -8.90
N ALA A 131 8.20 5.35 -8.14
CA ALA A 131 7.22 5.66 -7.09
C ALA A 131 5.85 6.03 -7.66
N LEU A 132 5.79 6.77 -8.77
CA LEU A 132 4.54 7.11 -9.47
C LEU A 132 3.76 5.88 -9.94
N GLY A 133 4.45 4.78 -10.26
CA GLY A 133 3.83 3.50 -10.62
C GLY A 133 3.25 2.72 -9.43
N ARG A 134 3.20 3.29 -8.23
CA ARG A 134 2.76 2.60 -7.01
C ARG A 134 1.68 3.38 -6.26
N VAL A 135 0.71 2.65 -5.72
CA VAL A 135 -0.25 3.20 -4.75
C VAL A 135 0.41 3.42 -3.39
N SER A 136 1.42 2.61 -3.07
CA SER A 136 2.21 2.70 -1.85
C SER A 136 3.33 3.74 -1.91
N GLY A 137 3.59 4.33 -3.08
CA GLY A 137 4.64 5.31 -3.24
C GLY A 137 6.03 4.69 -3.33
N SER A 138 6.98 5.11 -2.49
CA SER A 138 8.28 4.42 -2.43
C SER A 138 8.11 2.96 -2.00
N HIS A 139 8.95 2.07 -2.50
CA HIS A 139 8.89 0.63 -2.16
C HIS A 139 9.00 0.36 -0.65
N CYS A 140 9.50 1.33 0.09
CA CYS A 140 9.74 1.28 1.52
C CYS A 140 8.45 1.54 2.30
N VAL A 141 7.53 2.36 1.80
CA VAL A 141 6.25 2.63 2.49
C VAL A 141 5.33 1.42 2.51
N ASP A 142 5.47 0.51 1.54
CA ASP A 142 4.73 -0.76 1.49
C ASP A 142 5.16 -1.76 2.58
N CYS A 143 6.41 -1.65 3.03
CA CYS A 143 7.02 -2.64 3.89
C CYS A 143 6.44 -2.58 5.34
N PRO A 144 5.91 -3.71 5.87
CA PRO A 144 5.29 -3.78 7.20
C PRO A 144 6.14 -3.19 8.34
N TYR A 145 7.47 -3.26 8.24
CA TYR A 145 8.40 -2.66 9.21
C TYR A 145 8.10 -1.19 9.52
N TRP A 146 7.70 -0.42 8.50
CA TRP A 146 7.56 1.03 8.62
C TRP A 146 6.20 1.49 9.16
N GLN A 147 5.27 0.55 9.42
CA GLN A 147 3.96 0.84 9.99
C GLN A 147 4.07 1.37 11.43
N GLY A 148 5.16 1.05 12.14
CA GLY A 148 5.43 1.53 13.50
C GLY A 148 5.99 2.95 13.59
N LEU A 149 6.35 3.57 12.46
CA LEU A 149 6.92 4.92 12.44
C LEU A 149 5.87 6.00 12.17
N THR A 150 6.09 7.21 12.64
CA THR A 150 5.36 8.39 12.13
C THR A 150 5.83 8.76 10.71
N PRO A 151 5.04 9.50 9.93
CA PRO A 151 5.49 10.03 8.63
C PRO A 151 6.82 10.79 8.71
N GLU A 152 7.02 11.59 9.76
CA GLU A 152 8.25 12.37 9.99
C GLU A 152 9.45 11.47 10.28
N GLN A 153 9.27 10.45 11.11
CA GLN A 153 10.33 9.47 11.41
C GLN A 153 10.75 8.71 10.15
N HIS A 154 9.78 8.27 9.34
CA HIS A 154 10.07 7.59 8.09
C HIS A 154 10.75 8.53 7.08
N GLY A 155 10.27 9.76 6.96
CA GLY A 155 10.87 10.78 6.10
C GLY A 155 12.33 11.07 6.46
N LYS A 156 12.64 11.23 7.76
CA LYS A 156 14.03 11.40 8.23
C LYS A 156 14.92 10.22 7.86
N LEU A 157 14.41 8.99 7.94
CA LEU A 157 15.18 7.79 7.59
C LEU A 157 15.41 7.66 6.08
N LEU A 158 14.40 7.96 5.26
CA LEU A 158 14.56 8.02 3.81
C LEU A 158 15.54 9.12 3.40
N ALA A 159 15.39 10.33 3.95
CA ALA A 159 16.28 11.46 3.68
C ALA A 159 17.75 11.14 4.01
N LYS A 160 18.01 10.47 5.14
CA LYS A 160 19.36 10.06 5.55
C LYS A 160 20.02 9.07 4.59
N ALA A 161 19.23 8.25 3.91
CA ALA A 161 19.71 7.24 2.97
C ALA A 161 19.47 7.65 1.51
N TRP A 162 19.06 8.89 1.27
CA TRP A 162 18.77 9.40 -0.06
C TRP A 162 20.07 9.52 -0.86
N VAL A 163 19.98 9.11 -2.12
CA VAL A 163 21.07 9.11 -3.08
C VAL A 163 20.76 10.19 -4.11
N GLY A 164 21.60 11.23 -4.15
CA GLY A 164 21.39 12.40 -5.00
C GLY A 164 20.68 13.54 -4.27
N ASP A 165 19.77 14.24 -4.95
CA ASP A 165 19.09 15.43 -4.42
C ASP A 165 17.93 15.04 -3.47
N VAL A 166 18.17 15.19 -2.16
CA VAL A 166 17.14 15.00 -1.13
C VAL A 166 15.94 15.95 -1.29
N GLY A 167 16.11 17.09 -1.98
CA GLY A 167 15.02 17.99 -2.33
C GLY A 167 13.95 17.32 -3.20
N GLU A 168 14.27 16.25 -3.94
CA GLU A 168 13.29 15.47 -4.70
C GLU A 168 12.28 14.76 -3.78
N LEU A 169 12.75 14.25 -2.63
CA LEU A 169 11.87 13.64 -1.63
C LEU A 169 10.85 14.66 -1.11
N GLU A 170 11.28 15.89 -0.80
CA GLU A 170 10.38 16.92 -0.28
C GLU A 170 9.40 17.44 -1.35
N ARG A 171 9.88 17.69 -2.58
CA ARG A 171 9.04 18.15 -3.69
C ARG A 171 7.96 17.14 -4.09
N HIS A 172 8.23 15.84 -3.89
CA HIS A 172 7.31 14.75 -4.23
C HIS A 172 6.92 13.91 -3.02
N ARG A 173 6.84 14.53 -1.84
CA ARG A 173 6.58 13.84 -0.57
C ARG A 173 5.30 13.01 -0.61
N GLU A 174 4.24 13.52 -1.23
CA GLU A 174 2.95 12.81 -1.37
C GLU A 174 3.04 11.55 -2.23
N VAL A 175 4.04 11.47 -3.12
CA VAL A 175 4.31 10.29 -3.96
C VAL A 175 5.24 9.33 -3.23
N PHE A 176 6.28 9.81 -2.57
CA PHE A 176 7.23 8.92 -1.89
C PHE A 176 6.74 8.40 -0.54
N LEU A 177 5.95 9.21 0.18
CA LEU A 177 5.42 8.98 1.52
C LEU A 177 3.90 9.20 1.59
N PRO A 178 3.11 8.43 0.85
CA PRO A 178 1.66 8.59 0.79
C PRO A 178 0.96 8.33 2.13
N GLU A 179 0.35 9.37 2.72
CA GLU A 179 -0.29 9.26 4.04
C GLU A 179 -1.55 8.38 4.05
N ASP A 180 -2.35 8.42 2.98
CA ASP A 180 -3.55 7.60 2.81
C ASP A 180 -3.24 6.09 2.85
N PHE A 181 -2.17 5.65 2.19
CA PHE A 181 -1.73 4.27 2.13
C PHE A 181 -1.20 3.82 3.49
N ARG A 182 -0.49 4.72 4.20
CA ARG A 182 -0.09 4.48 5.59
C ARG A 182 -1.30 4.35 6.52
N ALA A 183 -2.33 5.17 6.32
CA ALA A 183 -3.58 5.06 7.05
C ALA A 183 -4.25 3.70 6.81
N LEU A 184 -4.32 3.23 5.55
CA LEU A 184 -4.82 1.90 5.22
C LEU A 184 -4.03 0.79 5.93
N ARG A 185 -2.68 0.86 5.93
CA ARG A 185 -1.86 -0.17 6.58
C ARG A 185 -2.08 -0.21 8.09
N ARG A 186 -2.19 0.94 8.75
CA ARG A 186 -2.55 1.02 10.17
C ARG A 186 -3.94 0.44 10.42
N TRP A 187 -4.91 0.78 9.58
CA TRP A 187 -6.28 0.25 9.67
C TRP A 187 -6.29 -1.29 9.55
N VAL A 188 -5.59 -1.85 8.56
CA VAL A 188 -5.49 -3.31 8.37
C VAL A 188 -4.89 -3.97 9.61
N ARG A 189 -3.82 -3.40 10.15
CA ARG A 189 -3.16 -3.91 11.36
C ARG A 189 -4.07 -3.86 12.59
N GLU A 190 -4.78 -2.75 12.79
CA GLU A 190 -5.72 -2.59 13.91
C GLU A 190 -6.89 -3.58 13.80
N ARG A 191 -7.38 -3.84 12.59
CA ARG A 191 -8.46 -4.80 12.34
C ARG A 191 -8.02 -6.26 12.51
N ALA A 192 -6.73 -6.55 12.34
CA ALA A 192 -6.14 -7.88 12.51
C ALA A 192 -5.79 -8.24 13.97
N ARG A 193 -6.03 -7.33 14.92
CA ARG A 193 -5.85 -7.54 16.37
C ARG A 193 -7.18 -7.86 17.03
#